data_AF-A0AAV1XV53-F1
#
_entry.id   AF-A0AAV1XV53-F1
#
_cell.length_a   1.000
_cell.length_b   1.000
_cell.length_c   1.000
_cell.angle_alpha   90.00
_cell.angle_beta   90.00
_cell.angle_gamma   90.00
#
_symmetry.space_group_name_H-M   'P 1'
#
loop_
_entity.id
_entity.type
_entity.pdbx_description
1 polymer ?
#
loop_
_entity_poly.entity_id
_entity_poly.type
_entity_poly.pdbx_seq_one_letter_code
_entity_poly.pdbx_strand_id
1 'polypeptide(L)'
;MSTRRSLTWPRGGLHIRGKKKRVILCLTKNSNALNPSLQKKLRELQKTVPGSQGMNMNTLFKRIEKYILQLEDKVMVLRCVSNLYGV
;
A
#
# COMPACT_ATOMS: atom_id res chain seq x y z
N MET A 1 26.46 -57.78 -54.78
CA MET A 1 25.08 -58.20 -54.42
C MET A 1 25.06 -58.61 -52.96
N SER A 2 23.94 -58.37 -52.29
CA SER A 2 23.54 -58.84 -50.96
C SER A 2 23.80 -57.92 -49.77
N THR A 3 22.72 -57.82 -49.00
CA THR A 3 22.28 -56.87 -47.97
C THR A 3 22.34 -57.47 -46.56
N ARG A 4 22.43 -56.65 -45.51
CA ARG A 4 21.76 -56.81 -44.18
C ARG A 4 22.18 -55.63 -43.28
N ARG A 5 21.32 -54.60 -43.10
CA ARG A 5 20.30 -54.41 -42.03
C ARG A 5 20.85 -54.34 -40.60
N SER A 6 20.79 -53.11 -40.08
CA SER A 6 20.22 -52.72 -38.77
C SER A 6 20.87 -53.21 -37.47
N LEU A 7 21.41 -52.26 -36.71
CA LEU A 7 21.21 -52.18 -35.26
C LEU A 7 20.96 -50.71 -34.88
N THR A 8 19.97 -50.54 -34.03
CA THR A 8 19.13 -49.37 -33.84
C THR A 8 19.50 -48.55 -32.59
N TRP A 9 19.18 -47.25 -32.65
CA TRP A 9 19.02 -46.22 -31.58
C TRP A 9 20.28 -45.69 -30.85
N PRO A 10 20.57 -44.38 -30.96
CA PRO A 10 21.25 -43.66 -29.89
C PRO A 10 20.22 -43.23 -28.83
N ARG A 11 20.36 -43.80 -27.63
CA ARG A 11 19.86 -43.23 -26.38
C ARG A 11 20.54 -41.87 -26.15
N GLY A 12 19.79 -40.85 -25.75
CA GLY A 12 20.38 -39.64 -25.20
C GLY A 12 19.42 -38.46 -25.29
N GLY A 13 18.58 -38.33 -24.26
CA GLY A 13 17.49 -37.35 -24.22
C GLY A 13 17.95 -35.90 -24.42
N LEU A 14 17.10 -35.14 -25.10
CA LEU A 14 17.13 -33.68 -25.12
C LEU A 14 17.09 -33.15 -23.69
N HIS A 15 18.25 -32.79 -23.16
CA HIS A 15 18.35 -32.02 -21.93
C HIS A 15 17.96 -30.57 -22.26
N ILE A 16 16.65 -30.28 -22.22
CA ILE A 16 16.17 -28.89 -22.26
C ILE A 16 16.60 -28.25 -20.94
N ARG A 17 17.78 -27.62 -20.97
CA ARG A 17 18.32 -26.82 -19.87
C ARG A 17 17.43 -25.60 -19.68
N GLY A 18 16.34 -25.79 -18.93
CA GLY A 18 15.48 -24.71 -18.48
C GLY A 18 16.32 -23.66 -17.76
N LYS A 19 16.59 -22.54 -18.41
CA LYS A 19 17.17 -21.36 -17.76
C LYS A 19 16.12 -20.86 -16.75
N LYS A 20 16.24 -21.29 -15.50
CA LYS A 20 15.45 -20.78 -14.38
C LYS A 20 15.80 -19.29 -14.24
N LYS A 21 14.94 -18.43 -14.77
CA LYS A 21 15.06 -16.97 -14.71
C LYS A 21 14.96 -16.60 -13.22
N ARG A 22 16.11 -16.41 -12.56
CA ARG A 22 16.14 -15.90 -11.19
C ARG A 22 15.55 -14.49 -11.26
N VAL A 23 14.34 -14.32 -10.74
CA VAL A 23 13.79 -13.01 -10.45
C VAL A 23 14.69 -12.43 -9.38
N ILE A 24 15.61 -11.55 -9.79
CA ILE A 24 16.32 -10.71 -8.86
C ILE A 24 15.25 -9.75 -8.34
N LEU A 25 14.70 -10.07 -7.17
CA LEU A 25 13.98 -9.10 -6.35
C LEU A 25 15.01 -8.07 -5.92
N CYS A 26 15.21 -7.07 -6.77
CA CYS A 26 15.86 -5.83 -6.35
C CYS A 26 14.95 -5.22 -5.29
N LEU A 27 15.21 -5.57 -4.03
CA LEU A 27 14.66 -4.90 -2.87
C LEU A 27 15.22 -3.48 -2.91
N THR A 28 14.57 -2.63 -3.70
CA THR A 28 14.95 -1.24 -3.88
C THR A 28 14.68 -0.58 -2.54
N LYS A 29 15.78 -0.35 -1.82
CA LYS A 29 15.86 0.32 -0.53
C LYS A 29 15.50 1.80 -0.73
N ASN A 30 14.24 2.06 -1.03
CA ASN A 30 13.67 3.40 -1.02
C ASN A 30 12.98 3.62 0.32
N SER A 31 13.73 4.20 1.26
CA SER A 31 13.23 4.70 2.54
C SER A 31 12.16 5.80 2.42
N ASN A 32 11.74 6.15 1.21
CA ASN A 32 10.76 7.20 0.91
C ASN A 32 9.45 6.66 0.34
N ALA A 33 9.36 5.36 0.07
CA ALA A 33 8.11 4.74 -0.36
C ALA A 33 7.26 4.46 0.88
N LEU A 34 6.50 5.47 1.33
CA LEU A 34 5.41 5.27 2.29
C LEU A 34 4.59 4.06 1.82
N ASN A 35 4.40 3.08 2.71
CA ASN A 35 3.61 1.90 2.42
C ASN A 35 2.29 2.31 1.73
N PRO A 36 1.92 1.69 0.60
CA PRO A 36 0.75 2.13 -0.19
C PRO A 36 -0.55 2.10 0.64
N SER A 37 -0.63 1.20 1.62
CA SER A 37 -1.71 1.15 2.61
C SER A 37 -1.78 2.39 3.50
N LEU A 38 -0.62 2.91 3.92
CA LEU A 38 -0.50 4.10 4.77
C LEU A 38 -0.85 5.35 3.97
N GLN A 39 -0.40 5.45 2.71
CA GLN A 39 -0.81 6.54 1.82
C GLN A 39 -2.32 6.56 1.58
N LYS A 40 -2.96 5.40 1.43
CA LYS A 40 -4.42 5.30 1.28
C LYS A 40 -5.14 5.87 2.50
N LYS A 41 -4.72 5.47 3.72
CA LYS A 41 -5.27 6.00 4.97
C LYS A 41 -5.06 7.51 5.12
N LEU A 42 -3.90 8.04 4.72
CA LEU A 42 -3.64 9.48 4.76
C LEU A 42 -4.51 10.25 3.77
N ARG A 43 -4.77 9.72 2.57
CA ARG A 43 -5.71 10.32 1.61
C ARG A 43 -7.14 10.31 2.13
N GLU A 44 -7.56 9.23 2.79
CA GLU A 44 -8.87 9.17 3.45
C GLU A 44 -8.98 10.22 4.55
N LEU A 45 -7.95 10.35 5.38
CA LEU A 45 -7.88 11.36 6.44
C LEU A 45 -7.96 12.80 5.90
N GLN A 46 -7.30 13.09 4.78
CA GLN A 46 -7.40 14.39 4.09
C GLN A 46 -8.83 14.69 3.61
N LYS A 47 -9.62 13.67 3.24
CA LYS A 47 -11.02 13.89 2.82
C LYS A 47 -11.92 14.22 4.00
N THR A 48 -11.65 13.66 5.18
CA THR A 48 -12.46 13.88 6.38
C THR A 48 -12.27 15.29 6.96
N VAL A 49 -11.08 15.88 6.81
CA VAL A 49 -10.77 17.17 7.41
C VAL A 49 -11.10 18.30 6.41
N PRO A 50 -12.05 19.19 6.74
CA PRO A 50 -12.47 20.25 5.84
C PRO A 50 -11.31 21.21 5.50
N GLY A 51 -11.15 21.49 4.20
CA GLY A 51 -10.14 22.41 3.68
C GLY A 51 -8.70 21.91 3.73
N SER A 52 -8.49 20.59 3.87
CA SER A 52 -7.14 19.99 3.94
C SER A 52 -6.62 19.43 2.61
N GLN A 53 -7.41 19.54 1.53
CA GLN A 53 -7.05 19.06 0.21
C GLN A 53 -5.81 19.79 -0.32
N GLY A 54 -4.79 19.03 -0.73
CA GLY A 54 -3.54 19.58 -1.26
C GLY A 54 -2.53 20.07 -0.21
N MET A 55 -2.82 19.94 1.10
CA MET A 55 -1.86 20.31 2.14
C MET A 55 -0.73 19.27 2.28
N ASN A 56 0.47 19.76 2.62
CA ASN A 56 1.59 18.92 3.02
C ASN A 56 1.23 18.12 4.29
N MET A 57 1.75 16.91 4.46
CA MET A 57 1.52 16.05 5.62
C MET A 57 1.81 16.75 6.95
N ASN A 58 2.91 17.51 7.06
CA ASN A 58 3.24 18.22 8.30
C ASN A 58 2.19 19.28 8.66
N THR A 59 1.67 19.99 7.66
CA THR A 59 0.59 20.97 7.85
C THR A 59 -0.76 20.31 8.07
N LEU A 60 -0.98 19.14 7.49
CA LEU A 60 -2.19 18.34 7.66
C LEU A 60 -2.34 17.89 9.11
N PHE A 61 -1.29 17.33 9.71
CA PHE A 61 -1.35 16.86 11.10
C PHE A 61 -1.60 17.99 12.09
N LYS A 62 -0.92 19.15 11.94
CA LYS A 62 -1.19 20.34 12.76
C LYS A 62 -2.64 20.82 12.62
N ARG A 63 -3.19 20.75 11.40
CA ARG A 63 -4.58 21.13 11.16
C ARG A 63 -5.56 20.14 11.75
N ILE A 64 -5.26 18.84 11.71
CA ILE A 64 -6.03 17.78 12.34
C ILE A 64 -6.08 18.00 13.85
N GLU A 65 -4.94 18.22 14.48
CA GLU A 65 -4.84 18.49 15.92
C GLU A 65 -5.75 19.67 16.31
N LYS A 66 -5.62 20.80 15.60
CA LYS A 66 -6.48 21.97 15.83
C LYS A 66 -7.96 21.65 15.60
N TYR A 67 -8.29 20.84 14.59
CA TYR A 67 -9.67 20.49 14.27
C TYR A 67 -10.29 19.58 15.34
N ILE A 68 -9.52 18.64 15.89
CA ILE A 68 -9.96 17.78 17.00
C ILE A 68 -10.30 18.64 18.21
N LEU A 69 -9.38 19.53 18.63
CA LEU A 69 -9.63 20.44 19.76
C LEU A 69 -10.89 21.29 19.55
N GLN A 70 -11.08 21.84 18.35
CA GLN A 70 -12.30 22.60 18.02
C GLN A 70 -13.58 21.76 18.09
N LEU A 71 -13.52 20.48 17.72
CA LEU A 71 -14.66 19.58 17.85
C LEU A 71 -14.95 19.26 19.31
N GLU A 72 -13.93 19.02 20.11
CA GLU A 72 -14.06 18.78 21.56
C GLU A 72 -14.72 19.97 22.26
N ASP A 73 -14.27 21.20 21.97
CA ASP A 73 -14.86 22.42 22.52
C ASP A 73 -16.35 22.55 22.14
N LYS A 74 -16.69 22.30 20.87
CA LYS A 74 -18.09 22.35 20.41
C LYS A 74 -18.95 21.30 21.10
N VAL A 75 -18.45 20.07 21.23
CA VAL A 75 -19.16 18.98 21.92
C VAL A 75 -19.33 19.31 23.40
N MET A 76 -18.32 19.91 24.03
CA MET A 76 -18.40 20.34 25.42
C MET A 76 -19.49 21.41 25.60
N VAL A 77 -19.52 22.44 24.76
CA VAL A 77 -20.58 23.47 24.80
C VAL A 77 -21.95 22.86 24.60
N LEU A 78 -22.10 21.98 23.59
CA LEU A 78 -23.37 21.28 23.34
C LEU A 78 -23.81 20.43 24.53
N ARG A 79 -22.87 19.75 25.21
CA ARG A 79 -23.17 19.00 26.44
C ARG A 79 -23.61 19.92 27.57
N CYS A 80 -22.94 21.05 27.78
CA CYS A 80 -23.36 22.04 28.77
C CYS A 80 -24.77 22.54 28.50
N VAL A 81 -25.09 22.85 27.25
CA VAL A 81 -26.42 23.26 26.81
C VAL A 81 -27.44 22.13 27.02
N SER A 82 -27.16 20.90 26.61
CA SER A 82 -28.06 19.75 26.84
C SER A 82 -28.36 19.56 28.32
N ASN A 83 -27.33 19.64 29.17
CA ASN A 83 -27.47 19.51 30.63
C ASN A 83 -28.31 20.65 31.23
N LEU A 84 -28.20 21.87 30.68
CA LEU A 84 -29.01 23.03 31.08
C LEU A 84 -30.49 22.84 30.73
N TYR A 85 -30.77 22.29 29.55
CA TYR A 85 -32.15 22.10 29.06
C TYR A 85 -32.75 20.73 29.40
N GLY A 86 -32.00 19.86 30.08
CA GLY A 86 -32.50 18.60 30.65
C GLY A 86 -32.91 17.53 29.64
N VAL A 87 -32.35 17.56 28.42
CA VAL A 87 -32.52 16.51 27.40
C VAL A 87 -31.46 15.42 27.57
#